data_AF-A0A0A0L1N7-F1
#
_entry.id   AF-A0A0A0L1N7-F1
#
_cell.length_a   1.000
_cell.length_b   1.000
_cell.length_c   1.000
_cell.angle_alpha   90.00
_cell.angle_beta   90.00
_cell.angle_gamma   90.00
#
_symmetry.space_group_name_H-M   'P 1'
#
loop_
_entity.id
_entity.type
_entity.pdbx_description
1 polymer ?
#
loop_
_entity_poly.entity_id
_entity_poly.type
_entity_poly.pdbx_seq_one_letter_code
_entity_poly.pdbx_strand_id
1 'polypeptide(L)'
;MVGEQVEELLNREENRSLLDGLEKASMRVEIAKKQLAEIEKQELELKRFKDYVSQLENRASEIEECQKEILEARGMIEEAERSLAQSEGGNAIRDGEDGGLDRDEERFESVKAASISAIVGTLAGLPIFLNQVNSTSQLLLPTAITFISCALFGVTFRYTIRRDLDNIQLKTGTFAAFGFVKGLATLDGGVPLELSAESFSSHVIDAAVYVSENLYIFICAAVALDYCFKMSLLSPFPIRKSISRVN
;
A
#
# COMPACT_ATOMS: atom_id res chain seq x y z
N MET A 1 51.10 24.98 -75.13
CA MET A 1 50.36 25.38 -76.36
C MET A 1 48.85 25.34 -76.18
N VAL A 2 48.19 24.25 -75.75
CA VAL A 2 46.71 24.23 -75.64
C VAL A 2 46.17 25.17 -74.54
N GLY A 3 46.84 25.27 -73.40
CA GLY A 3 46.44 26.18 -72.31
C GLY A 3 46.48 27.66 -72.69
N GLU A 4 47.55 28.10 -73.38
CA GLU A 4 47.72 29.48 -73.87
C GLU A 4 46.64 29.88 -74.89
N GLN A 5 46.29 28.98 -75.82
CA GLN A 5 45.23 29.24 -76.81
C GLN A 5 43.84 29.34 -76.18
N VAL A 6 43.57 28.58 -75.12
CA VAL A 6 42.32 28.67 -74.36
C VAL A 6 42.25 29.98 -73.59
N GLU A 7 43.35 30.40 -72.99
CA GLU A 7 43.45 31.66 -72.23
C GLU A 7 43.33 32.90 -73.14
N GLU A 8 43.87 32.82 -74.36
CA GLU A 8 43.71 33.84 -75.41
C GLU A 8 42.26 33.92 -75.93
N LEU A 9 41.59 32.79 -76.10
CA LEU A 9 40.16 32.74 -76.48
C LEU A 9 39.24 33.21 -75.34
N LEU A 10 39.57 32.95 -74.08
CA LEU A 10 38.85 33.47 -72.91
C LEU A 10 39.02 34.98 -72.75
N ASN A 11 40.17 35.53 -73.15
CA ASN A 11 40.45 36.97 -73.08
C ASN A 11 39.91 37.80 -74.26
N ARG A 12 39.28 37.17 -75.26
CA ARG A 12 38.58 37.89 -76.33
C ARG A 12 37.40 38.68 -75.75
N GLU A 13 37.27 39.94 -76.17
CA GLU A 13 36.29 40.90 -75.64
C GLU A 13 34.84 40.39 -75.77
N GLU A 14 34.54 39.65 -76.83
CA GLU A 14 33.24 38.99 -77.07
C GLU A 14 32.95 37.88 -76.04
N ASN A 15 33.94 37.06 -75.68
CA ASN A 15 33.77 35.92 -74.77
C ASN A 15 33.70 36.34 -73.29
N ARG A 16 34.31 37.46 -72.91
CA ARG A 16 34.18 38.03 -71.56
C ARG A 16 32.73 38.34 -71.19
N SER A 17 31.95 38.85 -72.15
CA SER A 17 30.52 39.15 -71.93
C SER A 17 29.69 37.89 -71.66
N LEU A 18 30.01 36.79 -72.35
CA LEU A 18 29.35 35.49 -72.17
C LEU A 18 29.74 34.83 -70.84
N LEU A 19 31.00 34.94 -70.42
CA LEU A 19 31.48 34.43 -69.14
C LEU A 19 30.86 35.19 -67.95
N ASP A 20 30.78 36.53 -68.02
CA ASP A 20 30.09 37.35 -67.01
C ASP A 20 28.58 37.03 -66.95
N GLY A 21 27.95 36.81 -68.10
CA GLY A 21 26.56 36.34 -68.17
C GLY A 21 26.37 34.94 -67.54
N LEU A 22 27.29 34.02 -67.80
CA LEU A 22 27.31 32.68 -67.22
C LEU A 22 27.53 32.71 -65.70
N GLU A 23 28.46 33.54 -65.21
CA GLU A 23 28.74 33.73 -63.80
C GLU A 23 27.52 34.29 -63.06
N LYS A 24 26.87 35.33 -63.61
CA LYS A 24 25.62 35.89 -63.07
C LYS A 24 24.49 34.88 -63.07
N ALA A 25 24.35 34.08 -64.12
CA ALA A 25 23.36 33.01 -64.16
C ALA A 25 23.65 31.91 -63.13
N SER A 26 24.91 31.51 -62.98
CA SER A 26 25.35 30.52 -62.00
C SER A 26 25.07 31.00 -60.56
N MET A 27 25.41 32.25 -60.25
CA MET A 27 25.14 32.86 -58.94
C MET A 27 23.64 32.91 -58.63
N ARG A 28 22.78 33.22 -59.61
CA ARG A 28 21.31 33.19 -59.43
C ARG A 28 20.80 31.79 -59.14
N VAL A 29 21.34 30.77 -59.82
CA VAL A 29 20.98 29.37 -59.56
C VAL A 29 21.43 28.93 -58.18
N GLU A 30 22.62 29.34 -57.74
CA GLU A 30 23.12 29.02 -56.40
C GLU A 30 22.27 29.66 -55.29
N ILE A 31 21.89 30.93 -55.46
CA ILE A 31 20.95 31.62 -54.55
C ILE A 31 19.59 30.91 -54.54
N ALA A 32 19.05 30.58 -55.71
CA ALA A 32 17.77 29.87 -55.82
C ALA A 32 17.82 28.50 -55.14
N LYS A 33 18.91 27.73 -55.32
CA LYS A 33 19.12 26.45 -54.63
C LYS A 33 19.17 26.61 -53.11
N LYS A 34 19.85 27.64 -52.63
CA LYS A 34 19.93 27.93 -51.19
C LYS A 34 18.56 28.28 -50.60
N GLN A 35 17.79 29.11 -51.30
CA GLN A 35 16.41 29.45 -50.91
C GLN A 35 15.50 28.23 -50.91
N LEU A 36 15.63 27.35 -51.91
CA LEU A 36 14.83 26.12 -52.01
C LEU A 36 15.14 25.17 -50.84
N ALA A 37 16.41 25.00 -50.47
CA ALA A 37 16.79 24.21 -49.30
C ALA A 37 16.26 24.80 -47.97
N GLU A 38 16.20 26.12 -47.85
CA GLU A 38 15.61 26.78 -46.68
C GLU A 38 14.09 26.58 -46.60
N ILE A 39 13.40 26.67 -47.75
CA ILE A 39 11.96 26.40 -47.84
C ILE A 39 11.66 24.94 -47.48
N GLU A 40 12.40 23.98 -48.02
CA GLU A 40 12.22 22.55 -47.68
C GLU A 40 12.39 22.28 -46.19
N LYS A 41 13.35 22.95 -45.54
CA LYS A 41 13.54 22.85 -44.09
C LYS A 41 12.35 23.41 -43.33
N GLN A 42 11.83 24.57 -43.73
CA GLN A 42 10.64 25.17 -43.13
C GLN A 42 9.40 24.29 -43.32
N GLU A 43 9.23 23.65 -44.48
CA GLU A 43 8.12 22.73 -44.73
C GLU A 43 8.17 21.50 -43.80
N LEU A 44 9.36 20.96 -43.53
CA LEU A 44 9.52 19.85 -42.59
C LEU A 44 9.21 20.27 -41.14
N GLU A 45 9.59 21.48 -40.75
CA GLU A 45 9.26 22.04 -39.43
C GLU A 45 7.75 22.28 -39.29
N LEU A 46 7.10 22.82 -40.33
CA LEU A 46 5.65 23.01 -40.37
C LEU A 46 4.87 21.69 -40.33
N LYS A 47 5.36 20.64 -41.02
CA LYS A 47 4.76 19.29 -40.94
C LYS A 47 4.83 18.75 -39.51
N ARG A 48 6.00 18.80 -38.87
CA ARG A 48 6.17 18.36 -37.47
C ARG A 48 5.28 19.15 -36.51
N PHE A 49 5.18 20.46 -36.71
CA PHE A 49 4.31 21.31 -35.91
C PHE A 49 2.84 20.92 -36.09
N LYS A 50 2.39 20.70 -37.32
CA LYS A 50 1.03 20.27 -37.63
C LYS A 50 0.69 18.92 -36.99
N ASP A 51 1.61 17.96 -37.06
CA ASP A 51 1.43 16.65 -36.43
C ASP A 51 1.29 16.78 -34.91
N TYR A 52 2.08 17.66 -34.28
CA TYR A 52 1.98 17.94 -32.85
C TYR A 52 0.65 18.60 -32.46
N VAL A 53 0.17 19.56 -33.25
CA VAL A 53 -1.15 20.18 -33.03
C VAL A 53 -2.26 19.14 -33.15
N SER A 54 -2.20 18.27 -34.16
CA SER A 54 -3.20 17.20 -34.32
C SER A 54 -3.20 16.21 -33.14
N GLN A 55 -2.03 15.89 -32.58
CA GLN A 55 -1.95 15.07 -31.37
C GLN A 55 -2.60 15.77 -30.17
N LEU A 56 -2.39 17.08 -30.00
CA LEU A 56 -3.00 17.84 -28.92
C LEU A 56 -4.52 17.94 -29.06
N GLU A 57 -5.03 18.13 -30.28
CA GLU A 57 -6.47 18.13 -30.57
C GLU A 57 -7.11 16.78 -30.23
N ASN A 58 -6.46 15.67 -30.61
CA ASN A 58 -6.93 14.32 -30.26
C ASN A 58 -6.98 14.12 -28.74
N ARG A 59 -5.94 14.53 -28.01
CA ARG A 59 -5.92 14.46 -26.53
C ARG A 59 -6.99 15.33 -25.89
N ALA A 60 -7.25 16.52 -26.43
CA ALA A 60 -8.32 17.38 -25.95
C ALA A 60 -9.70 16.72 -26.15
N SER A 61 -9.92 16.07 -27.29
CA SER A 61 -11.15 15.31 -27.56
C SER A 61 -11.32 14.12 -26.60
N GLU A 62 -10.25 13.38 -26.31
CA GLU A 62 -10.27 12.27 -25.33
C GLU A 62 -10.63 12.77 -23.92
N ILE A 63 -10.11 13.95 -23.54
CA ILE A 63 -10.41 14.56 -22.23
C ILE A 63 -11.88 15.00 -22.16
N GLU A 64 -12.43 15.57 -23.24
CA GLU A 64 -13.84 15.97 -23.30
C GLU A 64 -14.79 14.76 -23.18
N GLU A 65 -14.46 13.66 -23.86
CA GLU A 65 -15.21 12.40 -23.75
C GLU A 65 -15.14 11.83 -22.32
N CYS A 66 -13.95 11.79 -21.72
CA CYS A 66 -13.77 11.33 -20.34
C CYS A 66 -14.53 12.21 -19.33
N GLN A 67 -14.55 13.53 -19.53
CA GLN A 67 -15.32 14.44 -18.68
C GLN A 67 -16.83 14.16 -18.78
N LYS A 68 -17.32 13.85 -19.97
CA LYS A 68 -18.72 13.46 -20.18
C LYS A 68 -19.06 12.17 -19.44
N GLU A 69 -18.22 11.14 -19.54
CA GLU A 69 -18.40 9.88 -18.81
C GLU A 69 -18.41 10.09 -17.29
N ILE A 70 -17.54 10.96 -16.76
CA ILE A 70 -17.51 11.30 -15.33
C ILE A 70 -18.81 11.99 -14.90
N LEU A 71 -19.38 12.86 -15.72
CA LEU A 71 -20.66 13.52 -15.43
C LEU A 71 -21.82 12.52 -15.43
N GLU A 72 -21.86 11.61 -16.41
CA GLU A 72 -22.86 10.53 -16.45
C GLU A 72 -22.74 9.61 -15.24
N ALA A 73 -21.52 9.21 -14.87
CA ALA A 73 -21.26 8.41 -13.68
C ALA A 73 -21.69 9.13 -12.37
N ARG A 74 -21.44 10.44 -12.27
CA ARG A 74 -21.91 11.25 -11.13
C ARG A 74 -23.43 11.29 -11.04
N GLY A 75 -24.12 11.43 -12.17
CA GLY A 75 -25.59 11.37 -12.22
C GLY A 75 -26.12 10.04 -11.70
N MET A 76 -25.53 8.91 -12.13
CA MET A 76 -25.91 7.59 -11.63
C MET A 76 -25.66 7.42 -10.12
N ILE A 77 -24.58 7.99 -9.59
CA ILE A 77 -24.30 7.99 -8.14
C ILE A 77 -25.35 8.82 -7.39
N GLU A 78 -25.69 10.01 -7.88
CA GLU A 78 -26.70 10.87 -7.24
C GLU A 78 -28.09 10.21 -7.25
N GLU A 79 -28.47 9.55 -8.36
CA GLU A 79 -29.70 8.77 -8.42
C GLU A 79 -29.69 7.59 -7.46
N ALA A 80 -28.56 6.90 -7.32
CA ALA A 80 -28.39 5.82 -6.37
C ALA A 80 -28.45 6.32 -4.91
N GLU A 81 -27.79 7.44 -4.58
CA GLU A 81 -27.87 8.10 -3.27
C GLU A 81 -29.30 8.55 -2.96
N ARG A 82 -29.99 9.15 -3.93
CA ARG A 82 -31.39 9.56 -3.77
C ARG A 82 -32.31 8.36 -3.55
N SER A 83 -32.06 7.24 -4.25
CA SER A 83 -32.81 6.00 -4.07
C SER A 83 -32.56 5.38 -2.69
N LEU A 84 -31.32 5.43 -2.20
CA LEU A 84 -30.96 5.05 -0.83
C LEU A 84 -31.66 5.96 0.20
N ALA A 85 -31.60 7.28 0.02
CA ALA A 85 -32.26 8.24 0.91
C ALA A 85 -33.79 8.08 0.92
N GLN A 86 -34.40 7.70 -0.22
CA GLN A 86 -35.84 7.37 -0.26
C GLN A 86 -36.16 6.02 0.40
N SER A 87 -35.25 5.04 0.31
CA SER A 87 -35.35 3.80 1.08
C SER A 87 -35.24 4.06 2.60
N GLU A 88 -34.42 5.03 3.01
CA GLU A 88 -34.27 5.46 4.41
C GLU A 88 -35.43 6.37 4.87
N GLY A 89 -36.04 7.13 3.95
CA GLY A 89 -37.17 8.03 4.20
C GLY A 89 -38.48 7.34 4.62
N GLY A 90 -38.55 6.01 4.59
CA GLY A 90 -39.66 5.21 5.12
C GLY A 90 -39.59 4.93 6.62
N ASN A 91 -38.50 5.29 7.31
CA ASN A 91 -38.34 5.06 8.75
C ASN A 91 -37.81 6.29 9.48
N ALA A 92 -38.36 7.46 9.15
CA ALA A 92 -38.03 8.74 9.80
C ALA A 92 -38.68 8.88 11.19
N ILE A 93 -38.51 7.89 12.08
CA ILE A 93 -38.57 8.07 13.54
C ILE A 93 -37.58 7.08 14.16
N ARG A 94 -36.40 7.62 14.57
CA ARG A 94 -35.32 7.04 15.41
C ARG A 94 -33.98 7.02 14.68
N ASP A 95 -33.44 8.20 14.38
CA ASP A 95 -32.02 8.33 14.04
C ASP A 95 -31.35 9.40 14.91
N GLY A 96 -31.34 9.13 16.22
CA GLY A 96 -30.55 9.84 17.21
C GLY A 96 -29.71 8.91 18.10
N GLU A 97 -29.69 7.59 17.82
CA GLU A 97 -29.08 6.58 18.70
C GLU A 97 -28.41 5.39 17.99
N ASP A 98 -28.26 5.36 16.65
CA ASP A 98 -27.70 4.18 15.95
C ASP A 98 -26.16 4.19 15.76
N GLY A 99 -25.45 5.19 16.31
CA GLY A 99 -23.99 5.12 16.46
C GLY A 99 -23.53 4.31 17.68
N GLY A 100 -24.45 3.92 18.56
CA GLY A 100 -24.16 3.20 19.80
C GLY A 100 -24.18 1.67 19.64
N LEU A 101 -25.15 1.13 18.89
CA LEU A 101 -25.37 -0.31 18.79
C LEU A 101 -24.25 -1.04 18.04
N ASP A 102 -23.79 -0.50 16.91
CA ASP A 102 -22.66 -1.05 16.13
C ASP A 102 -21.34 -0.99 16.92
N ARG A 103 -21.12 0.13 17.62
CA ARG A 103 -19.93 0.33 18.46
C ARG A 103 -19.90 -0.65 19.65
N ASP A 104 -21.05 -0.92 20.24
CA ASP A 104 -21.13 -1.84 21.38
C ASP A 104 -21.05 -3.30 20.94
N GLU A 105 -21.62 -3.68 19.80
CA GLU A 105 -21.47 -5.03 19.23
C GLU A 105 -20.00 -5.33 18.86
N GLU A 106 -19.29 -4.35 18.32
CA GLU A 106 -17.84 -4.43 18.09
C GLU A 106 -17.03 -4.54 19.39
N ARG A 107 -17.49 -3.94 20.48
CA ARG A 107 -16.87 -4.10 21.81
C ARG A 107 -17.12 -5.48 22.39
N PHE A 108 -18.33 -6.02 22.25
CA PHE A 108 -18.67 -7.36 22.75
C PHE A 108 -17.85 -8.45 22.06
N GLU A 109 -17.66 -8.35 20.74
CA GLU A 109 -16.84 -9.30 19.99
C GLU A 109 -15.34 -9.20 20.35
N SER A 110 -14.84 -8.00 20.64
CA SER A 110 -13.50 -7.80 21.20
C SER A 110 -13.36 -8.41 22.61
N VAL A 111 -14.38 -8.28 23.47
CA VAL A 111 -14.39 -8.91 24.80
C VAL A 111 -14.41 -10.44 24.69
N LYS A 112 -15.12 -10.99 23.71
CA LYS A 112 -15.14 -12.43 23.45
C LYS A 112 -13.78 -12.95 22.95
N ALA A 113 -13.11 -12.21 22.06
CA ALA A 113 -11.75 -12.53 21.66
C ALA A 113 -10.77 -12.45 22.85
N ALA A 114 -10.93 -11.45 23.71
CA ALA A 114 -10.14 -11.30 24.94
C ALA A 114 -10.35 -12.49 25.89
N SER A 115 -11.58 -12.94 26.10
CA SER A 115 -11.87 -14.04 27.03
C SER A 115 -11.35 -15.38 26.53
N ILE A 116 -11.53 -15.69 25.23
CA ILE A 116 -11.03 -16.93 24.62
C ILE A 116 -9.51 -17.01 24.72
N SER A 117 -8.82 -15.94 24.31
CA SER A 117 -7.36 -15.89 24.36
C SER A 117 -6.80 -15.93 25.79
N ALA A 118 -7.46 -15.27 26.74
CA ALA A 118 -7.08 -15.30 28.15
C ALA A 118 -7.19 -16.71 28.74
N ILE A 119 -8.32 -17.39 28.51
CA ILE A 119 -8.53 -18.76 29.03
C ILE A 119 -7.51 -19.72 28.43
N VAL A 120 -7.35 -19.71 27.10
CA VAL A 120 -6.42 -20.62 26.41
C VAL A 120 -4.98 -20.31 26.78
N GLY A 121 -4.60 -19.03 26.83
CA GLY A 121 -3.25 -18.61 27.19
C GLY A 121 -2.89 -18.96 28.64
N THR A 122 -3.82 -18.75 29.59
CA THR A 122 -3.61 -19.15 30.98
C THR A 122 -3.54 -20.66 31.13
N LEU A 123 -4.36 -21.43 30.40
CA LEU A 123 -4.30 -22.89 30.41
C LEU A 123 -2.99 -23.42 29.82
N ALA A 124 -2.49 -22.80 28.74
CA ALA A 124 -1.21 -23.13 28.13
C ALA A 124 -0.02 -22.74 29.02
N GLY A 125 -0.14 -21.68 29.81
CA GLY A 125 0.88 -21.25 30.77
C GLY A 125 0.89 -22.05 32.08
N LEU A 126 -0.22 -22.71 32.43
CA LEU A 126 -0.37 -23.43 33.69
C LEU A 126 0.73 -24.48 33.96
N PRO A 127 1.13 -25.33 33.00
CA PRO A 127 2.20 -26.30 33.21
C PRO A 127 3.55 -25.65 33.51
N ILE A 128 3.82 -24.49 32.91
CA ILE A 128 5.06 -23.73 33.08
C ILE A 128 5.12 -23.16 34.50
N PHE A 129 4.03 -22.53 34.94
CA PHE A 129 4.00 -21.93 36.28
C PHE A 129 4.04 -22.97 37.41
N LEU A 130 3.42 -24.14 37.21
CA LEU A 130 3.47 -25.25 38.17
C LEU A 130 4.86 -25.87 38.29
N ASN A 131 5.67 -25.81 37.24
CA ASN A 131 7.05 -26.31 37.27
C ASN A 131 8.04 -25.32 37.93
N GLN A 132 7.72 -24.03 37.93
CA GLN A 132 8.60 -22.98 38.47
C GLN A 132 8.29 -22.60 39.94
N VAL A 133 7.07 -22.82 40.44
CA VAL A 133 6.62 -22.24 41.73
C VAL A 133 6.16 -23.31 42.72
N ASN A 134 6.77 -23.33 43.90
CA ASN A 134 6.44 -24.27 44.99
C ASN A 134 5.29 -23.80 45.90
N SER A 135 4.87 -22.53 45.82
CA SER A 135 3.85 -21.92 46.70
C SER A 135 2.67 -21.29 45.92
N THR A 136 1.45 -21.54 46.35
CA THR A 136 0.21 -21.05 45.70
C THR A 136 0.08 -19.52 45.69
N SER A 137 0.62 -18.83 46.69
CA SER A 137 0.62 -17.36 46.77
C SER A 137 1.53 -16.69 45.74
N GLN A 138 2.64 -17.34 45.38
CA GLN A 138 3.57 -16.88 44.35
C GLN A 138 3.05 -17.16 42.93
N LEU A 139 2.04 -18.03 42.80
CA LEU A 139 1.44 -18.40 41.53
C LEU A 139 0.39 -17.38 41.04
N LEU A 140 -0.27 -16.67 41.97
CA LEU A 140 -1.39 -15.77 41.67
C LEU A 140 -0.99 -14.58 40.79
N LEU A 141 0.16 -13.97 41.10
CA LEU A 141 0.65 -12.77 40.42
C LEU A 141 1.06 -13.06 38.96
N PRO A 142 1.90 -14.08 38.64
CA PRO A 142 2.26 -14.43 37.27
C PRO A 142 1.09 -14.99 36.45
N THR A 143 0.16 -15.72 37.08
CA THR A 143 -1.06 -16.18 36.40
C THR A 143 -1.98 -15.01 36.03
N ALA A 144 -2.16 -14.02 36.92
CA ALA A 144 -2.93 -12.82 36.65
C ALA A 144 -2.29 -11.93 35.56
N ILE A 145 -0.97 -11.73 35.59
CA ILE A 145 -0.24 -10.97 34.55
C ILE A 145 -0.40 -11.67 33.19
N THR A 146 -0.27 -12.99 33.15
CA THR A 146 -0.42 -13.77 31.92
C THR A 146 -1.85 -13.72 31.41
N PHE A 147 -2.85 -13.82 32.30
CA PHE A 147 -4.26 -13.69 31.94
C PHE A 147 -4.56 -12.33 31.30
N ILE A 148 -4.10 -11.24 31.92
CA ILE A 148 -4.29 -9.87 31.38
C ILE A 148 -3.54 -9.72 30.05
N SER A 149 -2.30 -10.20 29.97
CA SER A 149 -1.48 -10.12 28.75
C SER A 149 -2.11 -10.89 27.58
N CYS A 150 -2.66 -12.08 27.84
CA CYS A 150 -3.37 -12.87 26.85
C CYS A 150 -4.71 -12.22 26.45
N ALA A 151 -5.45 -11.62 27.39
CA ALA A 151 -6.66 -10.86 27.09
C ALA A 151 -6.37 -9.67 26.15
N LEU A 152 -5.35 -8.87 26.46
CA LEU A 152 -4.91 -7.76 25.61
C LEU A 152 -4.48 -8.27 24.23
N PHE A 153 -3.73 -9.37 24.18
CA PHE A 153 -3.34 -10.00 22.92
C PHE A 153 -4.55 -10.42 22.08
N GLY A 154 -5.61 -10.97 22.67
CA GLY A 154 -6.82 -11.33 21.92
C GLY A 154 -7.51 -10.13 21.28
N VAL A 155 -7.57 -9.01 22.01
CA VAL A 155 -8.10 -7.75 21.47
C VAL A 155 -7.25 -7.25 20.31
N THR A 156 -5.92 -7.18 20.49
CA THR A 156 -5.01 -6.71 19.43
C THR A 156 -4.99 -7.64 18.22
N PHE A 157 -5.09 -8.95 18.43
CA PHE A 157 -5.18 -9.95 17.37
C PHE A 157 -6.44 -9.75 16.51
N ARG A 158 -7.60 -9.47 17.13
CA ARG A 158 -8.84 -9.15 16.40
C ARG A 158 -8.72 -7.89 15.54
N TYR A 159 -8.09 -6.84 16.08
CA TYR A 159 -7.94 -5.57 15.36
C TYR A 159 -6.84 -5.57 14.30
N THR A 160 -5.87 -6.49 14.39
CA THR A 160 -4.79 -6.64 13.40
C THR A 160 -5.22 -7.53 12.23
N ILE A 161 -6.00 -8.58 12.47
CA ILE A 161 -6.41 -9.58 11.46
C ILE A 161 -7.82 -9.26 10.94
N ARG A 162 -8.01 -8.01 10.48
CA ARG A 162 -9.31 -7.43 10.09
C ARG A 162 -10.04 -8.22 9.00
N ARG A 163 -9.34 -8.58 7.92
CA ARG A 163 -9.89 -9.35 6.78
C ARG A 163 -8.88 -10.28 6.10
N ASP A 164 -7.60 -9.96 6.20
CA ASP A 164 -6.52 -10.82 5.73
C ASP A 164 -6.21 -11.94 6.75
N LEU A 165 -7.19 -12.84 6.96
CA LEU A 165 -6.94 -14.08 7.70
C LEU A 165 -5.82 -14.91 7.04
N ASP A 166 -5.57 -14.73 5.75
CA ASP A 166 -4.55 -15.47 5.02
C ASP A 166 -3.15 -14.83 5.12
N ASN A 167 -3.03 -13.65 5.73
CA ASN A 167 -1.72 -13.02 5.89
C ASN A 167 -0.96 -13.63 7.08
N ILE A 168 -0.16 -14.66 6.75
CA ILE A 168 0.68 -15.40 7.70
C ILE A 168 1.66 -14.45 8.40
N GLN A 169 2.21 -13.43 7.73
CA GLN A 169 3.20 -12.51 8.31
C GLN A 169 2.60 -11.68 9.44
N LEU A 170 1.35 -11.19 9.31
CA LEU A 170 0.68 -10.47 10.40
C LEU A 170 0.39 -11.40 11.58
N LYS A 171 -0.06 -12.62 11.33
CA LYS A 171 -0.31 -13.61 12.40
C LYS A 171 0.96 -13.92 13.18
N THR A 172 2.05 -14.24 12.47
CA THR A 172 3.33 -14.57 13.07
C THR A 172 3.97 -13.38 13.76
N GLY A 173 3.89 -12.20 13.15
CA GLY A 173 4.42 -10.96 13.71
C GLY A 173 3.75 -10.60 15.04
N THR A 174 2.42 -10.70 15.13
CA THR A 174 1.67 -10.28 16.32
C THR A 174 1.99 -11.18 17.52
N PHE A 175 1.91 -12.52 17.39
CA PHE A 175 2.23 -13.37 18.55
C PHE A 175 3.73 -13.33 18.90
N ALA A 176 4.61 -13.18 17.90
CA ALA A 176 6.04 -13.07 18.16
C ALA A 176 6.35 -11.79 18.96
N ALA A 177 5.81 -10.63 18.54
CA ALA A 177 6.02 -9.37 19.24
C ALA A 177 5.56 -9.45 20.71
N PHE A 178 4.38 -10.00 20.98
CA PHE A 178 3.88 -10.18 22.34
C PHE A 178 4.73 -11.17 23.16
N GLY A 179 5.16 -12.28 22.55
CA GLY A 179 6.04 -13.27 23.17
C GLY A 179 7.40 -12.70 23.55
N PHE A 180 8.05 -11.99 22.63
CA PHE A 180 9.35 -11.33 22.88
C PHE A 180 9.24 -10.24 23.94
N VAL A 181 8.27 -9.33 23.83
CA VAL A 181 8.12 -8.22 24.79
C VAL A 181 7.84 -8.76 26.20
N LYS A 182 6.96 -9.75 26.33
CA LYS A 182 6.67 -10.36 27.64
C LYS A 182 7.86 -11.15 28.18
N GLY A 183 8.54 -11.93 27.32
CA GLY A 183 9.71 -12.73 27.71
C GLY A 183 10.90 -11.87 28.16
N LEU A 184 11.16 -10.76 27.47
CA LEU A 184 12.19 -9.79 27.87
C LEU A 184 11.80 -9.04 29.15
N ALA A 185 10.52 -8.69 29.33
CA ALA A 185 10.05 -8.06 30.55
C ALA A 185 10.17 -9.01 31.78
N THR A 186 9.95 -10.32 31.60
CA THR A 186 10.18 -11.30 32.67
C THR A 186 11.65 -11.47 33.03
N LEU A 187 12.55 -11.30 32.05
CA LEU A 187 13.99 -11.29 32.29
C LEU A 187 14.43 -10.04 33.06
N ASP A 188 13.92 -8.86 32.67
CA ASP A 188 14.25 -7.57 33.30
C ASP A 188 13.74 -7.48 34.75
N GLY A 189 12.61 -8.11 35.05
CA GLY A 189 12.10 -8.27 36.42
C GLY A 189 12.84 -9.29 37.30
N GLY A 190 13.88 -9.94 36.76
CA GLY A 190 14.66 -11.02 37.39
C GLY A 190 15.94 -10.56 38.12
N VAL A 191 16.88 -11.51 38.31
CA VAL A 191 18.14 -11.35 39.07
C VAL A 191 18.98 -10.15 38.55
N PRO A 192 19.55 -9.31 39.42
CA PRO A 192 20.35 -8.15 39.01
C PRO A 192 21.54 -8.54 38.13
N LEU A 193 21.74 -7.78 37.05
CA LEU A 193 22.75 -8.00 36.02
C LEU A 193 24.19 -7.93 36.57
N GLU A 194 24.79 -9.07 36.88
CA GLU A 194 26.24 -9.19 37.05
C GLU A 194 26.91 -9.54 35.71
N LEU A 195 27.50 -8.53 35.09
CA LEU A 195 28.03 -8.57 33.72
C LEU A 195 29.43 -9.20 33.69
N SER A 196 29.51 -10.52 33.83
CA SER A 196 30.72 -11.31 33.57
C SER A 196 30.50 -12.26 32.38
N ALA A 197 31.55 -12.58 31.61
CA ALA A 197 31.43 -13.30 30.34
C ALA A 197 30.85 -14.73 30.47
N GLU A 198 31.10 -15.41 31.59
CA GLU A 198 30.45 -16.70 31.89
C GLU A 198 28.98 -16.52 32.30
N SER A 199 28.67 -15.46 33.06
CA SER A 199 27.30 -15.13 33.44
C SER A 199 26.46 -14.67 32.24
N PHE A 200 27.07 -14.07 31.22
CA PHE A 200 26.37 -13.66 29.99
C PHE A 200 25.79 -14.86 29.24
N SER A 201 26.52 -15.97 29.14
CA SER A 201 26.01 -17.16 28.45
C SER A 201 24.83 -17.79 29.20
N SER A 202 24.90 -17.87 30.53
CA SER A 202 23.77 -18.37 31.34
C SER A 202 22.57 -17.43 31.26
N HIS A 203 22.78 -16.12 31.30
CA HIS A 203 21.72 -15.13 31.16
C HIS A 203 21.06 -15.17 29.78
N VAL A 204 21.81 -15.40 28.71
CA VAL A 204 21.26 -15.57 27.35
C VAL A 204 20.43 -16.84 27.25
N ILE A 205 20.86 -17.93 27.90
CA ILE A 205 20.09 -19.18 27.94
C ILE A 205 18.79 -18.98 28.71
N ASP A 206 18.83 -18.36 29.89
CA ASP A 206 17.63 -18.06 30.67
C ASP A 206 16.69 -17.12 29.91
N ALA A 207 17.23 -16.07 29.26
CA ALA A 207 16.48 -15.19 28.38
C ALA A 207 15.78 -15.97 27.25
N ALA A 208 16.49 -16.90 26.61
CA ALA A 208 15.94 -17.73 25.55
C ALA A 208 14.82 -18.64 26.07
N VAL A 209 14.98 -19.24 27.24
CA VAL A 209 13.96 -20.07 27.89
C VAL A 209 12.72 -19.23 28.18
N TYR A 210 12.83 -18.09 28.85
CA TYR A 210 11.69 -17.23 29.17
C TYR A 210 10.98 -16.70 27.92
N VAL A 211 11.72 -16.30 26.89
CA VAL A 211 11.13 -15.89 25.61
C VAL A 211 10.39 -17.06 24.95
N SER A 212 10.97 -18.27 24.94
CA SER A 212 10.35 -19.44 24.34
C SER A 212 9.08 -19.89 25.07
N GLU A 213 9.06 -19.82 26.40
CA GLU A 213 7.88 -20.11 27.23
C GLU A 213 6.73 -19.14 26.93
N ASN A 214 7.03 -17.84 26.89
CA ASN A 214 6.03 -16.81 26.59
C ASN A 214 5.56 -16.90 25.13
N LEU A 215 6.46 -17.19 24.20
CA LEU A 215 6.12 -17.41 22.79
C LEU A 215 5.17 -18.59 22.63
N TYR A 216 5.40 -19.70 23.34
CA TYR A 216 4.51 -20.86 23.33
C TYR A 216 3.09 -20.49 23.79
N ILE A 217 2.96 -19.74 24.89
CA ILE A 217 1.67 -19.27 25.41
C ILE A 217 0.89 -18.45 24.37
N PHE A 218 1.55 -17.49 23.72
CA PHE A 218 0.88 -16.65 22.70
C PHE A 218 0.61 -17.38 21.40
N ILE A 219 1.44 -18.34 20.99
CA ILE A 219 1.15 -19.21 19.83
C ILE A 219 -0.12 -20.02 20.10
N CYS A 220 -0.25 -20.65 21.26
CA CYS A 220 -1.45 -21.41 21.62
C CYS A 220 -2.71 -20.52 21.60
N ALA A 221 -2.63 -19.31 22.16
CA ALA A 221 -3.72 -18.34 22.12
C ALA A 221 -4.06 -17.91 20.68
N ALA A 222 -3.05 -17.65 19.84
CA ALA A 222 -3.24 -17.25 18.45
C ALA A 222 -3.91 -18.34 17.61
N VAL A 223 -3.50 -19.60 17.77
CA VAL A 223 -4.09 -20.74 17.07
C VAL A 223 -5.55 -20.94 17.50
N ALA A 224 -5.85 -20.80 18.79
CA ALA A 224 -7.23 -20.88 19.26
C ALA A 224 -8.12 -19.77 18.70
N LEU A 225 -7.63 -18.52 18.67
CA LEU A 225 -8.35 -17.42 18.04
C LEU A 225 -8.56 -17.65 16.54
N ASP A 226 -7.54 -18.10 15.81
CA ASP A 226 -7.65 -18.43 14.39
C ASP A 226 -8.71 -19.51 14.14
N TYR A 227 -8.76 -20.53 15.00
CA TYR A 227 -9.79 -21.55 14.95
C TYR A 227 -11.18 -20.97 15.24
N CYS A 228 -11.31 -20.08 16.22
CA CYS A 228 -12.57 -19.40 16.53
C CYS A 228 -13.07 -18.50 15.40
N PHE A 229 -12.17 -17.82 14.67
CA PHE A 229 -12.55 -17.08 13.47
C PHE A 229 -12.98 -18.01 12.33
N LYS A 230 -12.25 -19.11 12.10
CA LYS A 230 -12.61 -20.11 11.07
C LYS A 230 -13.94 -20.79 11.33
N MET A 231 -14.27 -21.04 12.60
CA MET A 231 -15.55 -21.64 13.00
C MET A 231 -16.70 -20.63 13.09
N SER A 232 -16.48 -19.39 12.62
CA SER A 232 -17.43 -18.27 12.72
C SER A 232 -17.92 -17.97 14.15
N LEU A 233 -17.14 -18.40 15.15
CA LEU A 233 -17.42 -18.15 16.55
C LEU A 233 -17.01 -16.74 16.96
N LEU A 234 -16.12 -16.11 16.18
CA LEU A 234 -15.76 -14.70 16.28
C LEU A 234 -15.88 -14.04 14.90
N SER A 235 -16.36 -12.81 14.88
CA SER A 235 -16.45 -12.00 13.66
C SER A 235 -15.20 -11.13 13.44
N PRO A 236 -14.61 -11.14 12.23
CA PRO A 236 -13.52 -10.23 11.89
C PRO A 236 -13.99 -8.77 11.88
N PHE A 237 -13.12 -7.85 12.30
CA PHE A 237 -13.43 -6.43 12.30
C PHE A 237 -13.25 -5.81 10.89
N PRO A 238 -14.16 -4.95 10.39
CA PRO A 238 -15.48 -4.60 10.92
C PRO A 238 -16.58 -5.58 10.47
N ILE A 239 -17.54 -5.80 11.35
CA ILE A 239 -18.78 -6.55 11.08
C ILE A 239 -19.57 -5.78 10.01
N ARG A 240 -19.93 -6.42 8.90
CA ARG A 240 -20.93 -5.86 7.98
C ARG A 240 -22.25 -6.57 8.25
N LYS A 241 -23.27 -5.83 8.68
CA LYS A 241 -24.65 -6.33 8.65
C LYS A 241 -25.04 -6.51 7.19
N SER A 242 -25.29 -7.75 6.76
CA SER A 242 -25.91 -8.00 5.47
C SER A 242 -27.29 -7.34 5.50
N ILE A 243 -27.51 -6.34 4.65
CA ILE A 243 -28.85 -5.82 4.37
C ILE A 243 -29.68 -7.02 3.93
N SER A 244 -30.56 -7.49 4.80
CA SER A 244 -31.53 -8.53 4.49
C SER A 244 -32.43 -7.98 3.40
N ARG A 245 -32.18 -8.37 2.14
CA ARG A 245 -33.14 -8.23 1.05
C ARG A 245 -34.38 -9.03 1.44
N VAL A 246 -35.40 -8.33 1.93
CA VAL A 246 -36.75 -8.87 2.01
C VAL A 246 -37.33 -8.76 0.60
N ASN A 247 -37.64 -9.93 0.03
CA ASN A 247 -38.37 -10.10 -1.23
C ASN A 247 -39.78 -9.52 -1.15
#